data_AF-A0AAN8KM84-F1
#
_entry.id   AF-A0AAN8KM84-F1
#
_cell.length_a   1.000
_cell.length_b   1.000
_cell.length_c   1.000
_cell.angle_alpha   90.00
_cell.angle_beta   90.00
_cell.angle_gamma   90.00
#
_symmetry.space_group_name_H-M   'P 1'
#
loop_
_entity.id
_entity.type
_entity.pdbx_description
1 polymer ?
#
loop_
_entity_poly.entity_id
_entity_poly.type
_entity_poly.pdbx_seq_one_letter_code
_entity_poly.pdbx_strand_id
1 'polypeptide(L)'
;MTFVKNELKMFKRILSPELPEGFESQKQDKEVVDCEDEKQESSAREGALKITLHVLRKMNQKELADTLEKNELAVICQRELKSNLMKKFQCVFEGIAKQGNPTLLNKIYTELYITEGGTGEVNNEHELRQIETTTRKQARPETAIKCNDIFKPLTGQDKRIRTVLTKGVAGIE
;
A
#
# COMPACT_ATOMS: atom_id res chain seq x y z
N MET A 1 -25.71 3.55 13.54
CA MET A 1 -24.91 2.62 14.39
C MET A 1 -23.72 1.96 13.66
N THR A 2 -23.24 2.52 12.54
CA THR A 2 -22.17 1.93 11.70
C THR A 2 -20.76 2.24 12.18
N PHE A 3 -20.54 3.45 12.71
CA PHE A 3 -19.22 3.91 13.17
C PHE A 3 -18.63 3.02 14.28
N VAL A 4 -19.34 2.85 15.41
CA VAL A 4 -18.86 2.04 16.54
C VAL A 4 -18.57 0.60 16.13
N LYS A 5 -19.40 0.04 15.23
CA LYS A 5 -19.19 -1.31 14.68
C LYS A 5 -17.90 -1.40 13.86
N ASN A 6 -17.54 -0.35 13.12
CA ASN A 6 -16.31 -0.29 12.35
C ASN A 6 -15.08 -0.17 13.26
N GLU A 7 -15.14 0.67 14.30
CA GLU A 7 -14.06 0.81 15.27
C GLU A 7 -13.83 -0.51 16.03
N LEU A 8 -14.88 -1.19 16.48
CA LEU A 8 -14.75 -2.50 17.14
C LEU A 8 -14.16 -3.58 16.21
N LYS A 9 -14.51 -3.58 14.92
CA LYS A 9 -13.88 -4.47 13.92
C LYS A 9 -12.38 -4.17 13.78
N MET A 10 -12.01 -2.90 13.82
CA MET A 10 -10.62 -2.47 13.73
C MET A 10 -9.84 -2.87 14.98
N PHE A 11 -10.36 -2.63 16.18
CA PHE A 11 -9.74 -3.08 17.43
C PHE A 11 -9.59 -4.60 17.49
N LYS A 12 -10.59 -5.36 17.03
CA LYS A 12 -10.49 -6.82 16.91
C LYS A 12 -9.32 -7.23 15.99
N ARG A 13 -9.10 -6.51 14.88
CA ARG A 13 -7.99 -6.76 13.96
C ARG A 13 -6.64 -6.46 14.60
N ILE A 14 -6.53 -5.38 15.37
CA ILE A 14 -5.32 -5.03 16.14
C ILE A 14 -4.94 -6.13 17.12
N LEU A 15 -5.94 -6.72 17.77
CA LEU A 15 -5.76 -7.79 18.75
C LEU A 15 -5.56 -9.18 18.12
N SER A 16 -5.69 -9.31 16.80
CA SER A 16 -5.51 -10.58 16.12
C SER A 16 -4.01 -10.84 15.84
N PRO A 17 -3.45 -12.01 16.19
CA PRO A 17 -2.04 -12.34 15.95
C PRO A 17 -1.70 -12.48 14.46
N GLU A 18 -2.71 -12.68 13.61
CA GLU A 18 -2.62 -12.62 12.15
C GLU A 18 -2.70 -11.15 11.70
N LEU A 19 -1.68 -10.36 12.00
CA LEU A 19 -1.45 -9.15 11.23
C LEU A 19 -0.83 -9.63 9.91
N PRO A 20 -1.54 -9.60 8.76
CA PRO A 20 -0.87 -9.89 7.51
C PRO A 20 0.23 -8.85 7.37
N GLU A 21 1.42 -9.30 7.00
CA GLU A 21 2.53 -8.43 6.60
C GLU A 21 2.06 -7.61 5.41
N GLY A 22 1.52 -6.43 5.69
CA GLY A 22 0.68 -5.69 4.76
C GLY A 22 -0.74 -5.59 5.29
N PHE A 23 -1.07 -4.45 5.86
CA PHE A 23 -2.46 -4.10 6.13
C PHE A 23 -3.20 -4.01 4.79
N GLU A 24 -3.74 -5.13 4.33
CA GLU A 24 -4.76 -5.13 3.30
C GLU A 24 -5.97 -4.41 3.89
N SER A 25 -6.04 -3.12 3.61
CA SER A 25 -7.26 -2.37 3.74
C SER A 25 -8.27 -3.05 2.82
N GLN A 26 -9.28 -3.67 3.42
CA GLN A 26 -10.57 -3.83 2.76
C GLN A 26 -10.87 -2.52 2.04
N LYS A 27 -11.23 -2.64 0.76
CA LYS A 27 -11.75 -1.57 -0.10
C LYS A 27 -12.70 -0.72 0.74
N GLN A 28 -12.18 0.39 1.24
CA GLN A 28 -12.99 1.52 1.61
C GLN A 28 -12.95 2.36 0.36
N ASP A 29 -13.91 2.09 -0.53
CA ASP A 29 -14.49 3.15 -1.35
C ASP A 29 -15.05 4.17 -0.35
N LYS A 30 -14.17 4.98 0.20
CA LYS A 30 -14.55 6.15 0.98
C LYS A 30 -14.31 7.31 0.06
N GLU A 31 -15.42 7.94 -0.28
CA GLU A 31 -15.50 9.30 -0.80
C GLU A 31 -14.45 10.18 -0.14
N VAL A 32 -13.98 11.15 -0.92
CA VAL A 32 -13.08 12.22 -0.50
C VAL A 32 -13.60 12.80 0.80
N VAL A 33 -13.00 12.42 1.93
CA VAL A 33 -13.42 12.92 3.25
C VAL A 33 -12.94 14.36 3.35
N ASP A 34 -13.88 15.29 3.50
CA ASP A 34 -13.58 16.70 3.73
C ASP A 34 -12.76 16.89 5.02
N CYS A 35 -11.91 17.91 5.05
CA CYS A 35 -10.95 18.14 6.14
C CYS A 35 -11.60 18.38 7.51
N GLU A 36 -12.87 18.80 7.57
CA GLU A 36 -13.59 19.01 8.82
C GLU A 36 -14.12 17.70 9.43
N ASP A 37 -14.53 16.76 8.57
CA ASP A 37 -15.03 15.44 8.99
C ASP A 37 -13.94 14.61 9.66
N GLU A 38 -12.67 14.76 9.24
CA GLU A 38 -11.54 14.02 9.84
C GLU A 38 -11.30 14.37 11.33
N LYS A 39 -11.52 15.63 11.73
CA LYS A 39 -11.34 16.07 13.13
C LYS A 39 -12.45 15.60 14.05
N GLN A 40 -13.70 15.64 13.58
CA GLN A 40 -14.81 15.12 14.36
C GLN A 40 -14.70 13.60 14.51
N GLU A 41 -14.25 12.91 13.45
CA GLU A 41 -14.03 11.48 13.47
C GLU A 41 -12.88 11.06 14.42
N SER A 42 -11.84 11.87 14.59
CA SER A 42 -10.73 11.56 15.53
C SER A 42 -11.19 11.53 16.99
N SER A 43 -11.97 12.52 17.43
CA SER A 43 -12.51 12.58 18.79
C SER A 43 -13.48 11.42 19.11
N ALA A 44 -14.34 11.06 18.15
CA ALA A 44 -15.28 9.96 18.31
C ALA A 44 -14.56 8.60 18.45
N ARG A 45 -13.44 8.41 17.75
CA ARG A 45 -12.61 7.19 17.84
C ARG A 45 -11.93 7.08 19.19
N GLU A 46 -11.36 8.17 19.69
CA GLU A 46 -10.74 8.22 21.01
C GLU A 46 -11.78 7.83 22.09
N GLY A 47 -13.02 8.32 21.96
CA GLY A 47 -14.13 7.89 22.81
C GLY A 47 -14.41 6.38 22.72
N ALA A 48 -14.49 5.83 21.50
CA ALA A 48 -14.72 4.40 21.28
C ALA A 48 -13.60 3.52 21.87
N LEU A 49 -12.34 3.95 21.74
CA LEU A 49 -11.20 3.28 22.36
C LEU A 49 -11.31 3.30 23.88
N LYS A 50 -11.51 4.47 24.50
CA LYS A 50 -11.60 4.60 25.97
C LYS A 50 -12.68 3.69 26.55
N ILE A 51 -13.85 3.62 25.89
CA ILE A 51 -14.92 2.70 26.28
C ILE A 51 -14.47 1.25 26.15
N THR A 52 -13.83 0.88 25.04
CA THR A 52 -13.36 -0.49 24.79
C THR A 52 -12.31 -0.93 25.81
N LEU A 53 -11.33 -0.07 26.11
CA LEU A 53 -10.31 -0.31 27.15
C LEU A 53 -10.94 -0.47 28.53
N HIS A 54 -11.93 0.38 28.87
CA HIS A 54 -12.65 0.28 30.14
C HIS A 54 -13.36 -1.08 30.28
N VAL A 55 -14.06 -1.51 29.22
CA VAL A 55 -14.77 -2.79 29.20
C VAL A 55 -13.79 -3.97 29.34
N LEU A 56 -12.69 -3.98 28.59
CA LEU A 56 -11.67 -5.04 28.68
C LEU A 56 -11.08 -5.13 30.09
N ARG A 57 -10.73 -4.00 30.71
CA ARG A 57 -10.21 -3.95 32.08
C ARG A 57 -11.24 -4.45 33.10
N LYS A 58 -12.52 -4.10 32.93
CA LYS A 58 -13.63 -4.59 33.78
C LYS A 58 -13.88 -6.09 33.64
N MET A 59 -13.65 -6.65 32.46
CA MET A 59 -13.73 -8.09 32.19
C MET A 59 -12.48 -8.87 32.64
N ASN A 60 -11.55 -8.22 33.35
CA ASN A 60 -10.24 -8.78 33.74
C ASN A 60 -9.35 -9.21 32.55
N GLN A 61 -9.60 -8.67 31.35
CA GLN A 61 -8.82 -8.87 30.13
C GLN A 61 -7.73 -7.80 30.00
N LYS A 62 -6.83 -7.75 31.01
CA LYS A 62 -5.83 -6.67 31.12
C LYS A 62 -4.81 -6.69 29.98
N GLU A 63 -4.30 -7.87 29.63
CA GLU A 63 -3.31 -8.03 28.56
C GLU A 63 -3.84 -7.57 27.19
N LEU A 64 -5.12 -7.82 26.89
CA LEU A 64 -5.77 -7.33 25.68
C LEU A 64 -5.92 -5.80 25.70
N ALA A 65 -6.25 -5.22 26.85
CA ALA A 65 -6.35 -3.76 26.97
C ALA A 65 -4.98 -3.11 26.72
N ASP A 66 -3.92 -3.62 27.34
CA ASP A 66 -2.56 -3.08 27.19
C ASP A 66 -2.03 -3.27 25.76
N THR A 67 -2.33 -4.41 25.13
CA THR A 67 -1.98 -4.67 23.73
C THR A 67 -2.71 -3.71 22.78
N LEU A 68 -4.00 -3.47 23.02
CA LEU A 68 -4.80 -2.54 22.22
C LEU A 68 -4.26 -1.11 22.33
N GLU A 69 -3.99 -0.65 23.56
CA GLU A 69 -3.46 0.68 23.85
C GLU A 69 -2.07 0.89 23.22
N LYS A 70 -1.18 -0.11 23.31
CA LYS A 70 0.15 -0.05 22.70
C LYS A 70 0.09 0.02 21.17
N ASN A 71 -0.75 -0.81 20.55
CA ASN A 71 -0.83 -0.92 19.09
C ASN A 71 -1.69 0.18 18.46
N GLU A 72 -2.52 0.88 19.23
CA GLU A 72 -3.36 1.97 18.73
C GLU A 72 -2.52 3.08 18.08
N LEU A 73 -1.42 3.49 18.73
CA LEU A 73 -0.53 4.52 18.20
C LEU A 73 -0.04 4.16 16.79
N ALA A 74 0.35 2.91 16.58
CA ALA A 74 0.80 2.44 15.26
C ALA A 74 -0.32 2.54 14.21
N VAL A 75 -1.56 2.22 14.58
CA VAL A 75 -2.71 2.31 13.66
C VAL A 75 -3.12 3.74 13.37
N ILE A 76 -3.07 4.64 14.36
CA ILE A 76 -3.32 6.07 14.17
C ILE A 76 -2.28 6.64 13.19
N CYS A 77 -0.99 6.43 13.47
CA CYS A 77 0.09 6.90 12.60
C CYS A 77 -0.03 6.33 11.18
N GLN A 78 -0.37 5.03 11.05
CA GLN A 78 -0.55 4.41 9.74
C GLN A 78 -1.73 5.02 8.97
N ARG A 79 -2.86 5.27 9.64
CA ARG A 79 -4.04 5.87 9.02
C ARG A 79 -3.75 7.29 8.54
N GLU A 80 -3.09 8.09 9.36
CA GLU A 80 -2.69 9.46 9.02
C GLU A 80 -1.72 9.47 7.84
N LEU A 81 -0.68 8.63 7.88
CA LEU A 81 0.26 8.46 6.78
C LEU A 81 -0.48 8.09 5.48
N LYS A 82 -1.43 7.15 5.56
CA LYS A 82 -2.21 6.73 4.40
C LYS A 82 -3.09 7.86 3.85
N SER A 83 -3.80 8.60 4.71
CA SER A 83 -4.63 9.74 4.29
C SER A 83 -3.76 10.81 3.60
N ASN A 84 -2.63 11.16 4.20
CA ASN A 84 -1.69 12.13 3.64
C ASN A 84 -1.13 11.69 2.28
N LEU A 85 -0.76 10.42 2.13
CA LEU A 85 -0.30 9.88 0.84
C LEU A 85 -1.42 9.92 -0.21
N MET A 86 -2.65 9.53 0.15
CA MET A 86 -3.78 9.62 -0.77
C MET A 86 -4.01 11.06 -1.20
N LYS A 87 -4.16 12.01 -0.28
CA LYS A 87 -4.37 13.44 -0.61
C LYS A 87 -3.25 13.99 -1.50
N LYS A 88 -2.00 13.60 -1.25
CA LYS A 88 -0.84 14.08 -2.02
C LYS A 88 -0.80 13.53 -3.45
N PHE A 89 -1.21 12.27 -3.66
CA PHE A 89 -1.03 11.56 -4.93
C PHE A 89 -2.35 11.21 -5.65
N GLN A 90 -3.49 11.68 -5.14
CA GLN A 90 -4.81 11.40 -5.72
C GLN A 90 -5.00 12.04 -7.10
N CYS A 91 -4.36 13.17 -7.36
CA CYS A 91 -4.49 13.91 -8.61
C CYS A 91 -3.14 14.08 -9.30
N VAL A 92 -3.16 14.03 -10.63
CA VAL A 92 -2.05 14.43 -11.49
C VAL A 92 -2.47 15.62 -12.35
N PHE A 93 -1.48 16.37 -12.83
CA PHE A 93 -1.68 17.56 -13.65
C PHE A 93 -1.07 17.33 -15.02
N GLU A 94 -1.87 17.54 -16.07
CA GLU A 94 -1.37 17.54 -17.44
C GLU A 94 -0.65 18.88 -17.73
N GLY A 95 0.54 18.82 -18.33
CA GLY A 95 1.33 20.00 -18.70
C GLY A 95 2.10 20.66 -17.54
N ILE A 96 2.28 21.99 -17.57
CA ILE A 96 3.00 22.71 -16.52
C ILE A 96 2.13 22.75 -15.25
N ALA A 97 2.61 22.10 -14.18
CA ALA A 97 1.89 21.74 -12.96
C ALA A 97 1.09 22.85 -12.23
N LYS A 98 1.20 24.12 -12.62
CA LYS A 98 0.50 25.26 -12.01
C LYS A 98 -0.75 25.73 -12.77
N GLN A 99 -0.97 25.30 -14.02
CA GLN A 99 -2.08 25.81 -14.85
C GLN A 99 -2.98 24.70 -15.45
N GLY A 100 -2.64 23.43 -15.26
CA GLY A 100 -3.45 22.29 -15.70
C GLY A 100 -4.63 22.01 -14.78
N ASN A 101 -5.69 21.41 -15.33
CA ASN A 101 -6.81 20.91 -14.53
C ASN A 101 -6.40 19.62 -13.80
N PRO A 102 -6.68 19.46 -12.50
CA PRO A 102 -6.37 18.24 -11.77
C PRO A 102 -7.20 17.07 -12.32
N THR A 103 -6.53 15.97 -12.65
CA THR A 103 -7.18 14.72 -13.07
C THR A 103 -6.92 13.65 -12.04
N LEU A 104 -7.96 12.92 -11.63
CA LEU A 104 -7.81 11.81 -10.68
C LEU A 104 -6.95 10.70 -11.31
N LEU A 105 -5.90 10.29 -10.60
CA LEU A 105 -4.97 9.27 -11.09
C LEU A 105 -5.70 7.96 -11.45
N ASN A 106 -6.69 7.56 -10.66
CA ASN A 106 -7.45 6.33 -10.89
C ASN A 106 -8.30 6.33 -12.17
N LYS A 107 -8.55 7.48 -12.79
CA LYS A 107 -9.30 7.59 -14.06
C LYS A 107 -8.41 7.37 -15.27
N ILE A 108 -7.11 7.55 -15.12
CA ILE A 108 -6.14 7.49 -16.22
C ILE A 108 -5.08 6.39 -16.02
N TYR A 109 -5.03 5.80 -14.82
CA TYR A 109 -4.09 4.73 -14.51
C TYR A 109 -4.38 3.49 -15.34
N THR A 110 -3.35 2.99 -16.01
CA THR A 110 -3.37 1.72 -16.73
C THR A 110 -2.42 0.76 -16.03
N GLU A 111 -2.84 -0.50 -15.83
CA GLU A 111 -1.99 -1.50 -15.19
C GLU A 111 -0.71 -1.74 -16.00
N LEU A 112 0.43 -1.74 -15.30
CA LEU A 112 1.74 -1.98 -15.91
C LEU A 112 1.95 -3.46 -16.22
N TYR A 113 2.51 -3.75 -17.39
CA TYR A 113 3.01 -5.07 -17.73
C TYR A 113 4.44 -5.22 -17.20
N ILE A 114 4.59 -5.94 -16.08
CA ILE A 114 5.87 -6.15 -15.41
C ILE A 114 6.35 -7.55 -15.73
N THR A 115 7.60 -7.68 -16.15
CA THR A 115 8.24 -8.97 -16.40
C THR A 115 9.47 -9.15 -15.52
N GLU A 116 9.80 -10.41 -15.24
CA GLU A 116 11.03 -10.77 -14.55
C GLU A 116 12.26 -10.35 -15.37
N GLY A 117 13.10 -9.48 -14.80
CA GLY A 117 14.37 -9.08 -15.40
C GLY A 117 15.45 -10.16 -15.25
N GLY A 118 16.37 -10.25 -16.20
CA GLY A 118 17.52 -11.16 -16.11
C GLY A 118 18.47 -10.84 -14.96
N THR A 119 19.30 -11.82 -14.55
CA THR A 119 20.40 -11.63 -13.60
C THR A 119 21.23 -10.42 -14.04
N GLY A 120 21.43 -9.46 -13.14
CA GLY A 120 22.05 -8.16 -13.42
C GLY A 120 23.50 -8.23 -13.88
N GLU A 121 23.75 -8.79 -15.06
CA GLU A 121 24.99 -8.63 -15.78
C GLU A 121 25.15 -7.16 -16.14
N VAL A 122 26.34 -6.65 -15.87
CA VAL A 122 26.72 -5.26 -16.11
C VAL A 122 26.64 -5.02 -17.61
N ASN A 123 25.86 -4.00 -17.96
CA ASN A 123 25.63 -3.61 -19.33
C ASN A 123 26.95 -3.23 -20.01
N ASN A 124 27.39 -3.98 -21.03
CA ASN A 124 28.54 -3.67 -21.89
C ASN A 124 28.10 -2.89 -23.15
N GLU A 125 27.09 -2.03 -23.04
CA GLU A 125 26.49 -1.32 -24.18
C GLU A 125 27.30 -0.09 -24.58
N HIS A 126 28.06 -0.25 -25.66
CA HIS A 126 28.15 0.76 -26.70
C HIS A 126 26.89 0.62 -27.60
N GLU A 127 26.33 1.73 -28.10
CA GLU A 127 24.99 1.83 -28.73
C GLU A 127 24.74 0.94 -29.97
N LEU A 128 25.72 0.14 -30.40
CA LEU A 128 25.70 -0.64 -31.64
C LEU A 128 25.17 -2.08 -31.51
N ARG A 129 24.82 -2.58 -30.31
CA ARG A 129 24.39 -3.99 -30.11
C ARG A 129 22.89 -4.22 -29.88
N GLN A 130 22.03 -3.20 -29.99
CA GLN A 130 20.58 -3.39 -29.81
C GLN A 130 19.93 -4.31 -30.87
N ILE A 131 20.62 -4.58 -31.98
CA ILE A 131 20.13 -5.41 -33.09
C ILE A 131 20.40 -6.92 -32.87
N GLU A 132 21.40 -7.30 -32.06
CA GLU A 132 21.71 -8.70 -31.74
C GLU A 132 20.83 -9.27 -30.61
N THR A 133 20.35 -8.42 -29.70
CA THR A 133 19.58 -8.87 -28.52
C THR A 133 18.14 -9.23 -28.87
N THR A 134 17.54 -8.59 -29.89
CA THR A 134 16.20 -8.94 -30.40
C THR A 134 16.18 -10.31 -31.09
N THR A 135 17.28 -10.73 -31.72
CA THR A 135 17.38 -12.04 -32.38
C THR A 135 17.56 -13.19 -31.40
N ARG A 136 18.13 -12.95 -30.20
CA ARG A 136 18.32 -13.99 -29.17
C ARG A 136 17.13 -14.17 -28.22
N LYS A 137 16.16 -13.25 -28.23
CA LYS A 137 14.97 -13.27 -27.36
C LYS A 137 13.94 -14.37 -27.67
N GLN A 138 14.11 -15.13 -28.76
CA GLN A 138 13.12 -16.15 -29.15
C GLN A 138 13.22 -17.48 -28.35
N ALA A 139 14.06 -17.56 -27.30
CA ALA A 139 14.36 -18.83 -26.63
C ALA A 139 13.69 -19.07 -25.26
N ARG A 140 13.10 -18.06 -24.59
CA ARG A 140 12.45 -18.25 -23.29
C ARG A 140 11.23 -17.33 -23.12
N PRO A 141 10.05 -17.86 -22.74
CA PRO A 141 8.89 -17.03 -22.41
C PRO A 141 9.22 -16.07 -21.27
N GLU A 142 8.87 -14.78 -21.42
CA GLU A 142 8.99 -13.80 -20.34
C GLU A 142 7.98 -14.15 -19.22
N THR A 143 8.45 -14.19 -17.97
CA THR A 143 7.57 -14.42 -16.81
C THR A 143 6.90 -13.11 -16.43
N ALA A 144 5.60 -12.99 -16.66
CA ALA A 144 4.83 -11.85 -16.19
C ALA A 144 4.66 -11.88 -14.66
N ILE A 145 4.84 -10.74 -14.01
CA ILE A 145 4.72 -10.56 -12.57
C ILE A 145 3.60 -9.55 -12.30
N LYS A 146 2.70 -9.86 -11.36
CA LYS A 146 1.72 -8.87 -10.88
C LYS A 146 2.39 -7.90 -9.93
N CYS A 147 2.01 -6.62 -9.97
CA CYS A 147 2.58 -5.60 -9.09
C CYS A 147 2.50 -5.98 -7.59
N ASN A 148 1.37 -6.53 -7.14
CA ASN A 148 1.17 -6.98 -5.77
C ASN A 148 2.04 -8.19 -5.36
N ASP A 149 2.67 -8.86 -6.32
CA ASP A 149 3.44 -10.08 -6.12
C ASP A 149 4.95 -9.83 -6.26
N ILE A 150 5.40 -8.60 -6.53
CA ILE A 150 6.82 -8.24 -6.78
C ILE A 150 7.76 -8.69 -5.65
N PHE A 151 7.30 -8.69 -4.40
CA PHE A 151 8.11 -9.08 -3.23
C PHE A 151 7.85 -10.52 -2.77
N LYS A 152 6.94 -11.25 -3.43
CA LYS A 152 6.69 -12.66 -3.11
C LYS A 152 7.87 -13.50 -3.59
N PRO A 153 8.24 -14.56 -2.85
CA PRO A 153 9.30 -15.47 -3.30
C PRO A 153 8.94 -16.06 -4.67
N LEU A 154 9.91 -16.10 -5.58
CA LEU A 154 9.76 -16.77 -6.87
C LEU A 154 9.74 -18.29 -6.68
N THR A 155 9.14 -19.01 -7.63
CA THR A 155 9.04 -20.47 -7.58
C THR A 155 10.44 -21.10 -7.45
N GLY A 156 10.69 -21.81 -6.35
CA GLY A 156 11.97 -22.44 -6.05
C GLY A 156 12.93 -21.61 -5.19
N GLN A 157 12.55 -20.40 -4.77
CA GLN A 157 13.28 -19.63 -3.75
C GLN A 157 12.51 -19.61 -2.42
N ASP A 158 13.17 -20.04 -1.36
CA ASP A 158 12.61 -20.03 0.01
C ASP A 158 12.81 -18.67 0.72
N LYS A 159 13.65 -17.80 0.15
CA LYS A 159 13.97 -16.48 0.73
C LYS A 159 13.02 -15.42 0.19
N ARG A 160 12.49 -14.60 1.10
CA ARG A 160 11.69 -13.41 0.75
C ARG A 160 12.55 -12.35 0.05
N ILE A 161 11.98 -11.74 -0.99
CA ILE A 161 12.58 -10.63 -1.72
C ILE A 161 12.50 -9.37 -0.87
N ARG A 162 13.63 -8.69 -0.66
CA ARG A 162 13.70 -7.43 0.13
C ARG A 162 13.94 -6.19 -0.73
N THR A 163 14.41 -6.37 -1.96
CA THR A 163 14.81 -5.28 -2.85
C THR A 163 14.62 -5.71 -4.29
N VAL A 164 14.14 -4.80 -5.13
CA VAL A 164 13.95 -4.98 -6.56
C VAL A 164 14.55 -3.79 -7.31
N LEU A 165 15.03 -4.04 -8.54
CA LEU A 165 15.48 -3.00 -9.46
C LEU A 165 14.59 -3.05 -10.70
N THR A 166 13.84 -1.99 -10.93
CA THR A 166 13.05 -1.82 -12.16
C THR A 166 13.92 -1.22 -13.25
N LYS A 167 13.85 -1.79 -14.46
CA LYS A 167 14.50 -1.26 -15.66
C LYS A 167 13.42 -0.98 -16.70
N GLY A 168 13.51 0.16 -17.39
CA GLY A 168 12.54 0.60 -18.38
C GLY A 168 13.13 1.65 -19.30
N VAL A 169 12.37 2.00 -20.35
CA VAL A 169 12.69 3.11 -21.24
C VAL A 169 12.35 4.44 -20.55
N ALA A 170 13.08 5.50 -20.85
CA ALA A 170 12.80 6.83 -20.31
C ALA A 170 11.36 7.26 -20.65
N GLY A 171 10.67 7.88 -19.70
CA GLY A 171 9.29 8.36 -19.87
C GLY A 171 8.20 7.29 -19.74
N ILE A 172 8.57 6.05 -19.38
CA ILE A 172 7.59 5.09 -18.85
C ILE A 172 7.33 5.48 -17.39
N GLU A 173 6.14 6.04 -17.14
CA GLU A 173 5.61 6.42 -15.81
C GLU A 173 4.49 5.47 -15.35
#